data_AF-A0A0F9EF05-F1
#
_entry.id   AF-A0A0F9EF05-F1
#
_cell.length_a   1.000
_cell.length_b   1.000
_cell.length_c   1.000
_cell.angle_alpha   90.00
_cell.angle_beta   90.00
_cell.angle_gamma   90.00
#
_symmetry.space_group_name_H-M   'P 1'
#
loop_
_entity.id
_entity.type
_entity.pdbx_description
1 polymer ?
#
loop_
_entity_poly.entity_id
_entity_poly.type
_entity_poly.pdbx_seq_one_letter_code
_entity_poly.pdbx_strand_id
1 'polypeptide(L)'
;MIRFLADTYEQSQRLRIETGERIRAVLQGRDRAWGNVLDGFTHPHKALKGDTSLPCDRCKSILEDIGKGKSVGPVPILGSTYQRHWTGERECFAAMNGALIGHPAWPWLKEVKGIGATLACKLLARLDVHKADTPSAFWAYCGLATILATLYHCEVCGMDRAFPVGYKVTGKHTKLKGSRVCKGLLVAAGEGRCAQPKPGRGQKAPYDQYAKKICYLIAMQFIKARGCPYEGHYRSQRAKAERERPGWSAGRIHLTALRKTEKLFLSHLWLVWREAEGLPVTVPYAQA
;
A
#
# COMPACT_ATOMS: atom_id res chain seq x y z
N MET A 1 -4.53 -20.02 -9.21
CA MET A 1 -5.93 -19.61 -8.95
C MET A 1 -6.04 -18.27 -8.20
N ILE A 2 -5.46 -18.14 -6.99
CA ILE A 2 -5.54 -16.91 -6.16
C ILE A 2 -5.18 -15.62 -6.89
N ARG A 3 -4.16 -15.64 -7.74
CA ARG A 3 -3.74 -14.47 -8.54
C ARG A 3 -4.86 -13.89 -9.39
N PHE A 4 -5.55 -14.73 -10.17
CA PHE A 4 -6.64 -14.28 -11.03
C PHE A 4 -7.81 -13.72 -10.19
N LEU A 5 -8.14 -14.37 -9.07
CA LEU A 5 -9.20 -13.88 -8.17
C LEU A 5 -8.88 -12.51 -7.58
N ALA A 6 -7.64 -12.28 -7.16
CA ALA A 6 -7.21 -10.99 -6.63
C ALA A 6 -7.24 -9.88 -7.70
N ASP A 7 -6.78 -10.19 -8.93
CA ASP A 7 -6.80 -9.26 -10.05
C ASP A 7 -8.25 -8.92 -10.46
N THR A 8 -9.15 -9.91 -10.52
CA THR A 8 -10.58 -9.71 -10.85
C THR A 8 -11.29 -8.90 -9.78
N TYR A 9 -11.05 -9.16 -8.50
CA TYR A 9 -11.60 -8.35 -7.41
C TYR A 9 -11.19 -6.88 -7.52
N GLU A 10 -9.93 -6.61 -7.88
CA GLU A 10 -9.45 -5.23 -8.05
C GLU A 10 -10.09 -4.52 -9.24
N GLN A 11 -10.29 -5.23 -10.34
CA GLN A 11 -11.03 -4.72 -11.48
C GLN A 11 -12.49 -4.41 -11.10
N SER A 12 -13.16 -5.33 -10.39
CA SER A 12 -14.53 -5.13 -9.91
C SER A 12 -14.62 -3.94 -8.94
N GLN A 13 -13.67 -3.80 -8.02
CA GLN A 13 -13.60 -2.69 -7.08
C GLN A 13 -13.40 -1.35 -7.81
N ARG A 14 -12.55 -1.32 -8.84
CA ARG A 14 -12.34 -0.13 -9.68
C ARG A 14 -13.61 0.29 -10.39
N LEU A 15 -14.29 -0.65 -11.05
CA LEU A 15 -15.55 -0.37 -11.76
C LEU A 15 -16.62 0.17 -10.79
N ARG A 16 -16.79 -0.46 -9.62
CA ARG A 16 -17.74 0.03 -8.60
C ARG A 16 -17.39 1.45 -8.13
N ILE A 17 -16.11 1.72 -7.84
CA ILE A 17 -15.67 3.05 -7.40
C ILE A 17 -15.92 4.08 -8.50
N GLU A 18 -15.56 3.77 -9.75
CA GLU A 18 -15.75 4.65 -10.88
C GLU A 18 -17.23 4.99 -11.11
N THR A 19 -18.10 3.99 -11.18
CA THR A 19 -19.55 4.22 -11.32
C THR A 19 -20.11 4.99 -10.12
N GLY A 20 -19.63 4.69 -8.90
CA GLY A 20 -20.01 5.40 -7.69
C GLY A 20 -19.60 6.87 -7.71
N GLU A 21 -18.40 7.20 -8.20
CA GLU A 21 -17.94 8.58 -8.36
C GLU A 21 -18.77 9.34 -9.40
N ARG A 22 -19.21 8.70 -10.48
CA ARG A 22 -20.15 9.30 -11.44
C ARG A 22 -21.49 9.63 -10.78
N ILE A 23 -22.05 8.70 -10.00
CA ILE A 23 -23.29 8.96 -9.23
C ILE A 23 -23.09 10.09 -8.22
N ARG A 24 -21.96 10.13 -7.50
CA ARG A 24 -21.64 11.25 -6.59
C ARG A 24 -21.56 12.57 -7.34
N ALA A 25 -20.96 12.60 -8.52
CA ALA A 25 -20.85 13.81 -9.32
C ALA A 25 -22.23 14.35 -9.71
N VAL A 26 -23.16 13.47 -10.09
CA VAL A 26 -24.57 13.85 -10.36
C VAL A 26 -25.25 14.38 -9.10
N LEU A 27 -25.18 13.65 -7.98
CA LEU A 27 -25.80 14.07 -6.71
C LEU A 27 -25.26 15.41 -6.19
N GLN A 28 -23.98 15.70 -6.46
CA GLN A 28 -23.34 16.94 -6.03
C GLN A 28 -23.50 18.08 -7.04
N GLY A 29 -24.24 17.88 -8.14
CA GLY A 29 -24.37 18.87 -9.20
C GLY A 29 -23.05 19.19 -9.93
N ARG A 30 -22.02 18.35 -9.75
CA ARG A 30 -20.71 18.46 -10.43
C ARG A 30 -20.78 17.94 -11.86
N ASP A 31 -21.71 17.03 -12.14
CA ASP A 31 -22.02 16.56 -13.49
C ASP A 31 -23.41 17.09 -13.90
N ARG A 32 -23.42 18.00 -14.88
CA ARG A 32 -24.63 18.63 -15.41
C ARG A 32 -25.13 17.98 -16.71
N ALA A 33 -24.46 16.93 -17.21
CA ALA A 33 -24.85 16.25 -18.45
C ALA A 33 -26.24 15.62 -18.38
N TRP A 34 -26.74 15.36 -17.16
CA TRP A 34 -28.04 14.74 -16.90
C TRP A 34 -29.14 15.75 -16.48
N GLY A 35 -28.88 17.06 -16.57
CA GLY A 35 -29.82 18.10 -16.13
C GLY A 35 -29.89 18.26 -14.60
N ASN A 36 -30.89 19.00 -14.09
CA ASN A 36 -31.16 19.10 -12.64
C ASN A 36 -31.86 17.83 -12.14
N VAL A 37 -31.11 16.72 -12.04
CA VAL A 37 -31.64 15.40 -11.60
C VAL A 37 -32.18 15.42 -10.15
N LEU A 38 -31.96 16.51 -9.42
CA LEU A 38 -32.43 16.72 -8.05
C LEU A 38 -33.93 17.03 -7.96
N ASP A 39 -34.60 17.40 -9.06
CA ASP A 39 -36.02 17.77 -9.03
C ASP A 39 -36.97 16.56 -8.82
N GLY A 40 -36.49 15.32 -9.03
CA GLY A 40 -37.27 14.08 -8.86
C GLY A 40 -37.05 13.31 -7.55
N PHE A 41 -36.03 13.67 -6.75
CA PHE A 41 -35.80 13.12 -5.42
C PHE A 41 -36.43 14.06 -4.39
N THR A 42 -37.65 13.79 -3.96
CA THR A 42 -38.37 14.61 -2.96
C THR A 42 -37.46 14.93 -1.75
N HIS A 43 -37.02 16.18 -1.69
CA HIS A 43 -36.19 16.70 -0.62
C HIS A 43 -37.06 17.08 0.59
N PRO A 44 -36.74 16.64 1.82
CA PRO A 44 -37.27 17.24 3.05
C PRO A 44 -36.46 18.46 3.54
N HIS A 45 -35.62 19.07 2.70
CA HIS A 45 -34.91 20.30 3.06
C HIS A 45 -35.16 21.35 1.99
N LYS A 46 -35.76 22.48 2.41
CA LYS A 46 -35.76 23.75 1.69
C LYS A 46 -34.35 23.97 1.14
N ALA A 47 -34.23 23.99 -0.18
CA ALA A 47 -33.06 24.54 -0.84
C ALA A 47 -32.85 25.95 -0.28
N LEU A 48 -31.80 26.14 0.52
CA LEU A 48 -31.24 27.48 0.66
C LEU A 48 -30.82 27.88 -0.75
N LYS A 49 -31.41 28.96 -1.26
CA LYS A 49 -31.07 29.56 -2.55
C LYS A 49 -29.54 29.64 -2.65
N GLY A 50 -28.92 28.82 -3.49
CA GLY A 50 -27.51 28.95 -3.87
C GLY A 50 -26.63 27.71 -3.81
N ASP A 51 -27.00 26.64 -3.09
CA ASP A 51 -26.19 25.41 -3.04
C ASP A 51 -27.05 24.17 -3.38
N THR A 52 -26.88 23.67 -4.60
CA THR A 52 -27.54 22.46 -5.09
C THR A 52 -26.75 21.18 -4.79
N SER A 53 -25.64 21.25 -4.04
CA SER A 53 -24.80 20.08 -3.79
C SER A 53 -25.29 19.26 -2.59
N LEU A 54 -25.44 17.94 -2.77
CA LEU A 54 -25.69 17.02 -1.66
C LEU A 54 -24.41 16.81 -0.81
N PRO A 55 -24.51 16.86 0.54
CA PRO A 55 -23.40 16.51 1.41
C PRO A 55 -22.86 15.10 1.13
N CYS A 56 -21.56 14.91 1.34
CA CYS A 56 -20.87 13.64 1.06
C CYS A 56 -21.47 12.44 1.82
N ASP A 57 -21.88 12.64 3.09
CA ASP A 57 -22.47 11.58 3.91
C ASP A 57 -23.82 11.07 3.36
N ARG A 58 -24.63 11.99 2.82
CA ARG A 58 -25.91 11.63 2.17
C ARG A 58 -25.69 10.96 0.82
N CYS A 59 -24.65 11.34 0.08
CA CYS A 59 -24.25 10.59 -1.12
C CYS A 59 -23.85 9.15 -0.78
N LYS A 60 -23.20 8.94 0.37
CA LYS A 60 -22.80 7.61 0.82
C LYS A 60 -24.02 6.73 1.15
N SER A 61 -25.02 7.25 1.86
CA SER A 61 -26.24 6.48 2.17
C SER A 61 -27.02 6.11 0.90
N ILE A 62 -27.14 7.03 -0.06
CA ILE A 62 -27.79 6.76 -1.35
C ILE A 62 -27.07 5.65 -2.11
N LEU A 63 -25.73 5.70 -2.19
CA LEU A 63 -24.96 4.62 -2.82
C LEU A 63 -25.14 3.28 -2.12
N GLU A 64 -25.25 3.25 -0.79
CA GLU A 64 -25.53 2.03 -0.04
C GLU A 64 -26.93 1.46 -0.37
N ASP A 65 -27.94 2.32 -0.51
CA ASP A 65 -29.29 1.90 -0.90
C ASP A 65 -29.33 1.36 -2.34
N ILE A 66 -28.62 2.00 -3.28
CA ILE A 66 -28.46 1.49 -4.65
C ILE A 66 -27.76 0.13 -4.64
N GLY A 67 -26.66 0.00 -3.90
CA GLY A 67 -25.93 -1.26 -3.77
C GLY A 67 -26.79 -2.40 -3.19
N LYS A 68 -27.73 -2.08 -2.30
CA LYS A 68 -28.70 -3.02 -1.72
C LYS A 68 -29.93 -3.26 -2.60
N GLY A 69 -30.04 -2.59 -3.76
CA GLY A 69 -31.21 -2.70 -4.64
C GLY A 69 -32.47 -2.01 -4.12
N LYS A 70 -32.36 -1.13 -3.12
CA LYS A 70 -33.49 -0.39 -2.54
C LYS A 70 -33.87 0.85 -3.36
N SER A 71 -32.95 1.34 -4.18
CA SER A 71 -33.13 2.52 -5.03
C SER A 71 -32.37 2.34 -6.34
N VAL A 72 -32.88 2.91 -7.42
CA VAL A 72 -32.15 3.01 -8.70
C VAL A 72 -31.30 4.28 -8.79
N GLY A 73 -31.32 5.12 -7.75
CA GLY A 73 -30.54 6.35 -7.70
C GLY A 73 -31.01 7.45 -8.65
N PRO A 74 -30.24 8.54 -8.76
CA PRO A 74 -30.58 9.70 -9.59
C PRO A 74 -30.69 9.36 -11.07
N VAL A 75 -29.87 8.43 -11.55
CA VAL A 75 -29.83 8.01 -12.95
C VAL A 75 -30.02 6.49 -12.98
N PRO A 76 -31.18 5.98 -13.42
CA PRO A 76 -31.51 4.54 -13.30
C PRO A 76 -30.49 3.60 -13.93
N ILE A 77 -29.92 3.96 -15.09
CA ILE A 77 -28.90 3.15 -15.76
C ILE A 77 -27.58 3.12 -14.98
N LEU A 78 -27.19 4.23 -14.35
CA LEU A 78 -26.00 4.27 -13.49
C LEU A 78 -26.24 3.50 -12.20
N GLY A 79 -27.45 3.59 -11.62
CA GLY A 79 -27.80 2.84 -10.41
C GLY A 79 -27.81 1.34 -10.63
N SER A 80 -28.47 0.86 -11.68
CA SER A 80 -28.47 -0.57 -12.03
C SER A 80 -27.06 -1.09 -12.35
N THR A 81 -26.23 -0.30 -13.04
CA THR A 81 -24.82 -0.65 -13.30
C THR A 81 -24.01 -0.70 -12.00
N TYR A 82 -24.19 0.28 -11.11
CA TYR A 82 -23.54 0.31 -9.80
C TYR A 82 -23.92 -0.90 -8.96
N GLN A 83 -25.21 -1.26 -8.92
CA GLN A 83 -25.69 -2.44 -8.20
C GLN A 83 -25.05 -3.73 -8.73
N ARG A 84 -24.93 -3.89 -10.06
CA ARG A 84 -24.23 -5.04 -10.65
C ARG A 84 -22.75 -5.10 -10.23
N HIS A 85 -22.03 -3.98 -10.30
CA HIS A 85 -20.64 -3.91 -9.84
C HIS A 85 -20.49 -4.14 -8.33
N TRP A 86 -21.46 -3.68 -7.54
CA TRP A 86 -21.52 -3.93 -6.11
C TRP A 86 -21.67 -5.42 -5.79
N THR A 87 -22.61 -6.10 -6.44
CA THR A 87 -22.81 -7.55 -6.28
C THR A 87 -21.59 -8.33 -6.78
N GLY A 88 -21.09 -7.99 -7.96
CA GLY A 88 -19.89 -8.63 -8.53
C GLY A 88 -18.65 -8.48 -7.66
N GLU A 89 -18.43 -7.33 -7.01
CA GLU A 89 -17.32 -7.16 -6.06
C GLU A 89 -17.45 -8.12 -4.87
N ARG A 90 -18.67 -8.31 -4.36
CA ARG A 90 -18.93 -9.22 -3.22
C ARG A 90 -18.76 -10.69 -3.61
N GLU A 91 -19.18 -11.06 -4.82
CA GLU A 91 -18.95 -12.40 -5.37
C GLU A 91 -17.44 -12.67 -5.53
N CYS A 92 -16.70 -11.72 -6.10
CA CYS A 92 -15.24 -11.80 -6.19
C CYS A 92 -14.59 -11.93 -4.82
N PHE A 93 -15.05 -11.15 -3.83
CA PHE A 93 -14.56 -11.25 -2.46
C PHE A 93 -14.85 -12.62 -1.84
N ALA A 94 -16.04 -13.17 -2.04
CA ALA A 94 -16.39 -14.51 -1.55
C ALA A 94 -15.49 -15.59 -2.18
N ALA A 95 -15.25 -15.51 -3.49
CA ALA A 95 -14.35 -16.42 -4.21
C ALA A 95 -12.89 -16.29 -3.72
N MET A 96 -12.39 -15.07 -3.52
CA MET A 96 -11.07 -14.82 -2.91
C MET A 96 -10.96 -15.45 -1.52
N ASN A 97 -11.99 -15.29 -0.69
CA ASN A 97 -12.00 -15.83 0.66
C ASN A 97 -12.03 -17.37 0.65
N GLY A 98 -12.82 -17.98 -0.24
CA GLY A 98 -12.84 -19.43 -0.44
C GLY A 98 -11.47 -19.99 -0.83
N ALA A 99 -10.78 -19.35 -1.77
CA ALA A 99 -9.43 -19.76 -2.16
C ALA A 99 -8.39 -19.56 -1.05
N LEU A 100 -8.59 -18.57 -0.18
CA LEU A 100 -7.68 -18.26 0.91
C LEU A 100 -7.75 -19.30 2.04
N ILE A 101 -8.94 -19.86 2.31
CA ILE A 101 -9.14 -20.89 3.34
C ILE A 101 -8.23 -22.12 3.14
N GLY A 102 -8.01 -22.53 1.89
CA GLY A 102 -7.15 -23.66 1.55
C GLY A 102 -5.65 -23.33 1.48
N HIS A 103 -5.24 -22.08 1.70
CA HIS A 103 -3.84 -21.68 1.52
C HIS A 103 -3.00 -22.00 2.78
N PRO A 104 -1.80 -22.62 2.66
CA PRO A 104 -0.99 -23.04 3.81
C PRO A 104 -0.63 -21.91 4.80
N ALA A 105 -0.36 -20.70 4.31
CA ALA A 105 -0.05 -19.55 5.15
C ALA A 105 -1.28 -18.89 5.83
N TRP A 106 -2.50 -19.22 5.40
CA TRP A 106 -3.71 -18.51 5.86
C TRP A 106 -4.04 -18.70 7.35
N PRO A 107 -3.91 -19.91 7.94
CA PRO A 107 -4.18 -20.13 9.36
C PRO A 107 -3.41 -19.18 10.29
N TRP A 108 -2.18 -18.81 9.91
CA TRP A 108 -1.41 -17.82 10.65
C TRP A 108 -1.77 -16.39 10.25
N LEU A 109 -1.90 -16.09 8.96
CA LEU A 109 -2.17 -14.73 8.47
C LEU A 109 -3.49 -14.14 9.04
N LYS A 110 -4.52 -14.97 9.22
CA LYS A 110 -5.81 -14.52 9.77
C LYS A 110 -5.72 -14.07 11.24
N GLU A 111 -4.77 -14.60 12.00
CA GLU A 111 -4.55 -14.26 13.40
C GLU A 111 -3.70 -12.99 13.56
N VAL A 112 -3.01 -12.57 12.49
CA VAL A 112 -2.20 -11.36 12.51
C VAL A 112 -3.12 -10.14 12.50
N LYS A 113 -3.28 -9.53 13.68
CA LYS A 113 -4.04 -8.29 13.87
C LYS A 113 -3.56 -7.20 12.90
N GLY A 114 -4.49 -6.70 12.09
CA GLY A 114 -4.23 -5.69 11.03
C GLY A 114 -4.20 -6.27 9.62
N ILE A 115 -4.20 -7.59 9.45
CA ILE A 115 -4.32 -8.25 8.14
C ILE A 115 -5.75 -8.76 7.95
N GLY A 116 -6.42 -8.23 6.93
CA GLY A 116 -7.71 -8.75 6.45
C GLY A 116 -7.55 -9.64 5.22
N ALA A 117 -8.58 -10.45 4.93
CA ALA A 117 -8.60 -11.38 3.80
C ALA A 117 -8.22 -10.74 2.46
N THR A 118 -8.69 -9.51 2.20
CA THR A 118 -8.36 -8.78 0.96
C THR A 118 -6.86 -8.50 0.83
N LEU A 119 -6.20 -8.02 1.90
CA LEU A 119 -4.76 -7.72 1.86
C LEU A 119 -3.94 -9.00 1.81
N ALA A 120 -4.33 -10.03 2.57
CA ALA A 120 -3.68 -11.32 2.57
C ALA A 120 -3.73 -11.98 1.19
N CYS A 121 -4.91 -12.07 0.59
CA CYS A 121 -5.11 -12.69 -0.72
C CYS A 121 -4.34 -11.92 -1.82
N LYS A 122 -4.35 -10.59 -1.80
CA LYS A 122 -3.55 -9.77 -2.72
C LYS A 122 -2.05 -9.98 -2.56
N LEU A 123 -1.57 -10.14 -1.32
CA LEU A 123 -0.15 -10.43 -1.06
C LEU A 123 0.23 -11.81 -1.60
N LEU A 124 -0.52 -12.85 -1.19
CA LEU A 124 -0.27 -14.23 -1.59
C LEU A 124 -0.43 -14.45 -3.10
N ALA A 125 -1.30 -13.69 -3.77
CA ALA A 125 -1.40 -13.66 -5.24
C ALA A 125 -0.10 -13.30 -5.96
N ARG A 126 0.84 -12.65 -5.29
CA ARG A 126 2.13 -12.21 -5.87
C ARG A 126 3.30 -13.08 -5.43
N LEU A 127 3.18 -13.76 -4.30
CA LEU A 127 4.28 -14.47 -3.69
C LEU A 127 4.26 -15.95 -4.03
N ASP A 128 5.45 -16.54 -4.04
CA ASP A 128 5.66 -17.95 -4.30
C ASP A 128 6.81 -18.39 -3.41
N VAL A 129 6.49 -19.18 -2.39
CA VAL A 129 7.45 -19.57 -1.36
C VAL A 129 8.51 -20.53 -1.89
N HIS A 130 8.18 -21.32 -2.93
CA HIS A 130 9.11 -22.26 -3.56
C HIS A 130 10.23 -21.55 -4.34
N LYS A 131 10.04 -20.28 -4.72
CA LYS A 131 11.05 -19.48 -5.44
C LYS A 131 11.99 -18.71 -4.52
N ALA A 132 11.76 -18.74 -3.21
CA ALA A 132 12.55 -18.00 -2.24
C ALA A 132 13.08 -18.95 -1.17
N ASP A 133 14.36 -19.33 -1.29
CA ASP A 133 15.02 -20.23 -0.34
C ASP A 133 15.46 -19.52 0.95
N THR A 134 15.42 -18.19 0.96
CA THR A 134 15.73 -17.37 2.12
C THR A 134 14.66 -16.30 2.32
N PRO A 135 14.44 -15.85 3.56
CA PRO A 135 13.56 -14.72 3.82
C PRO A 135 14.09 -13.45 3.14
N SER A 136 15.40 -13.35 2.95
CA SER A 136 16.05 -12.26 2.21
C SER A 136 15.64 -12.18 0.76
N ALA A 137 15.59 -13.32 0.06
CA ALA A 137 15.07 -13.39 -1.31
C ALA A 137 13.58 -13.02 -1.35
N PHE A 138 12.82 -13.44 -0.34
CA PHE A 138 11.39 -13.17 -0.24
C PHE A 138 11.09 -11.67 -0.12
N TRP A 139 11.73 -10.96 0.81
CA TRP A 139 11.54 -9.51 0.90
C TRP A 139 12.24 -8.74 -0.23
N ALA A 140 13.27 -9.31 -0.87
CA ALA A 140 13.90 -8.74 -2.06
C ALA A 140 12.91 -8.65 -3.22
N TYR A 141 12.13 -9.71 -3.46
CA TYR A 141 11.05 -9.74 -4.44
C TYR A 141 10.00 -8.64 -4.19
N CYS A 142 9.71 -8.32 -2.91
CA CYS A 142 8.85 -7.20 -2.51
C CYS A 142 9.53 -5.82 -2.61
N GLY A 143 10.74 -5.71 -3.18
CA GLY A 143 11.46 -4.45 -3.33
C GLY A 143 12.03 -3.90 -2.02
N LEU A 144 12.23 -4.78 -1.03
CA LEU A 144 12.81 -4.46 0.27
C LEU A 144 14.30 -4.83 0.40
N ALA A 145 14.92 -5.30 -0.68
CA ALA A 145 16.36 -5.52 -0.75
C ALA A 145 17.18 -4.24 -0.52
N THR A 146 18.35 -4.40 0.07
CA THR A 146 19.39 -3.37 0.09
C THR A 146 20.47 -3.77 -0.90
N ILE A 147 20.88 -2.83 -1.74
CA ILE A 147 21.93 -3.05 -2.75
C ILE A 147 23.20 -2.31 -2.37
N LEU A 148 24.30 -2.70 -3.00
CA LEU A 148 25.58 -2.02 -2.85
C LEU A 148 25.44 -0.55 -3.25
N ALA A 149 26.08 0.32 -2.47
CA ALA A 149 25.99 1.75 -2.62
C ALA A 149 27.34 2.39 -2.31
N THR A 150 27.65 3.47 -3.02
CA THR A 150 28.71 4.39 -2.63
C THR A 150 28.12 5.38 -1.63
N LEU A 151 28.78 5.51 -0.48
CA LEU A 151 28.47 6.51 0.54
C LEU A 151 29.10 7.83 0.15
N TYR A 152 28.35 8.90 0.32
CA TYR A 152 28.80 10.27 0.06
C TYR A 152 28.58 11.11 1.30
N HIS A 153 29.56 11.95 1.59
CA HIS A 153 29.57 12.90 2.68
C HIS A 153 29.70 14.33 2.12
N CYS A 154 29.06 15.30 2.77
CA CYS A 154 29.28 16.71 2.49
C CYS A 154 29.91 17.38 3.71
N GLU A 155 31.17 17.81 3.59
CA GLU A 155 31.91 18.47 4.68
C GLU A 155 31.27 19.79 5.13
N VAL A 156 30.58 20.51 4.23
CA VAL A 156 29.98 21.83 4.53
C VAL A 156 28.73 21.72 5.41
N CYS A 157 27.94 20.66 5.28
CA CYS A 157 26.68 20.53 6.04
C CYS A 157 26.54 19.21 6.80
N GLY A 158 27.55 18.34 6.77
CA GLY A 158 27.56 17.04 7.41
C GLY A 158 26.56 16.04 6.84
N MET A 159 26.07 16.23 5.59
CA MET A 159 25.06 15.34 5.03
C MET A 159 25.67 14.04 4.53
N ASP A 160 25.14 12.92 5.04
CA ASP A 160 25.42 11.59 4.50
C ASP A 160 24.29 11.09 3.58
N ARG A 161 24.67 10.63 2.38
CA ARG A 161 23.79 9.93 1.44
C ARG A 161 24.45 8.71 0.85
N ALA A 162 23.65 7.70 0.55
CA ALA A 162 24.08 6.50 -0.14
C ALA A 162 23.38 6.44 -1.51
N PHE A 163 24.14 6.30 -2.58
CA PHE A 163 23.62 6.09 -3.93
C PHE A 163 24.03 4.71 -4.45
N PRO A 164 23.18 4.01 -5.21
CA PRO A 164 23.55 2.75 -5.84
C PRO A 164 24.87 2.88 -6.61
N VAL A 165 25.69 1.82 -6.60
CA VAL A 165 26.90 1.77 -7.43
C VAL A 165 26.53 2.03 -8.89
N GLY A 166 27.29 2.91 -9.57
CA GLY A 166 27.05 3.31 -10.97
C GLY A 166 25.98 4.41 -11.15
N TYR A 167 25.39 4.93 -10.09
CA TYR A 167 24.46 6.06 -10.18
C TYR A 167 25.19 7.37 -10.51
N LYS A 168 24.67 8.16 -11.46
CA LYS A 168 25.24 9.46 -11.81
C LYS A 168 24.94 10.50 -10.71
N VAL A 169 25.92 10.81 -9.89
CA VAL A 169 25.81 11.77 -8.78
C VAL A 169 26.45 13.10 -9.19
N THR A 170 25.68 14.19 -9.16
CA THR A 170 26.17 15.55 -9.49
C THR A 170 26.82 16.27 -8.30
N GLY A 171 26.74 15.69 -7.09
CA GLY A 171 27.25 16.29 -5.85
C GLY A 171 26.35 17.36 -5.23
N LYS A 172 25.52 18.04 -6.03
CA LYS A 172 24.58 19.09 -5.56
C LYS A 172 23.47 18.50 -4.70
N HIS A 173 23.14 19.15 -3.60
CA HIS A 173 22.09 18.72 -2.67
C HIS A 173 21.49 19.89 -1.89
N THR A 174 20.33 19.66 -1.27
CA THR A 174 19.70 20.57 -0.31
C THR A 174 20.25 20.32 1.09
N LYS A 175 20.41 21.37 1.91
CA LYS A 175 20.88 21.22 3.30
C LYS A 175 19.96 20.29 4.12
N LEU A 176 20.53 19.68 5.18
CA LEU A 176 19.82 18.75 6.06
C LEU A 176 18.61 19.39 6.77
N LYS A 177 18.74 20.67 7.15
CA LYS A 177 17.68 21.48 7.73
C LYS A 177 17.34 22.64 6.77
N GLY A 178 16.13 22.62 6.22
CA GLY A 178 15.59 23.66 5.33
C GLY A 178 15.66 23.33 3.83
N SER A 179 15.08 24.20 3.01
CA SER A 179 14.92 23.99 1.56
C SER A 179 16.02 24.61 0.70
N ARG A 180 17.07 25.19 1.33
CA ARG A 180 18.16 25.88 0.61
C ARG A 180 19.20 24.89 0.07
N VAL A 181 19.67 25.12 -1.14
CA VAL A 181 20.76 24.37 -1.77
C VAL A 181 22.04 24.57 -0.95
N CYS A 182 22.74 23.48 -0.69
CA CYS A 182 24.03 23.51 -0.01
C CYS A 182 25.10 24.06 -0.96
N LYS A 183 26.02 24.87 -0.43
CA LYS A 183 27.17 25.38 -1.20
C LYS A 183 28.25 24.31 -1.43
N GLY A 184 28.28 23.28 -0.58
CA GLY A 184 29.20 22.15 -0.69
C GLY A 184 28.72 21.06 -1.65
N LEU A 185 29.62 20.14 -1.95
CA LEU A 185 29.35 18.95 -2.76
C LEU A 185 29.35 17.69 -1.90
N LEU A 186 28.56 16.71 -2.32
CA LEU A 186 28.64 15.34 -1.83
C LEU A 186 29.84 14.66 -2.50
N VAL A 187 30.84 14.30 -1.70
CA VAL A 187 32.07 13.61 -2.12
C VAL A 187 32.00 12.16 -1.65
N ALA A 188 32.51 11.23 -2.46
CA ALA A 188 32.51 9.81 -2.10
C ALA A 188 33.36 9.60 -0.82
N ALA A 189 32.78 8.92 0.16
CA ALA A 189 33.34 8.73 1.50
C ALA A 189 33.47 7.24 1.88
N GLY A 190 33.04 6.33 1.02
CA GLY A 190 33.24 4.88 1.21
C GLY A 190 32.18 4.03 0.54
N GLU A 191 32.18 2.74 0.91
CA GLU A 191 31.23 1.75 0.42
C GLU A 191 30.19 1.43 1.51
N GLY A 192 29.00 1.02 1.07
CA GLY A 192 27.92 0.65 1.97
C GLY A 192 26.75 0.06 1.23
N ARG A 193 25.56 0.18 1.82
CA ARG A 193 24.31 -0.30 1.21
C ARG A 193 23.21 0.75 1.28
N CYS A 194 22.38 0.79 0.26
CA CYS A 194 21.19 1.64 0.22
C CYS A 194 19.95 0.80 -0.08
N ALA A 195 18.78 1.36 0.19
CA ALA A 195 17.52 0.72 -0.22
C ALA A 195 17.43 0.69 -1.75
N GLN A 196 16.97 -0.42 -2.31
CA GLN A 196 16.72 -0.56 -3.75
C GLN A 196 15.91 0.66 -4.27
N PRO A 197 16.46 1.44 -5.21
CA PRO A 197 15.77 2.60 -5.76
C PRO A 197 14.56 2.18 -6.58
N LYS A 198 13.63 3.11 -6.76
CA LYS A 198 12.55 2.95 -7.74
C LYS A 198 13.16 2.90 -9.14
N PRO A 199 12.74 1.97 -10.02
CA PRO A 199 13.21 1.95 -11.41
C PRO A 199 12.91 3.29 -12.09
N GLY A 200 13.84 3.74 -12.93
CA GLY A 200 13.66 4.93 -13.75
C GLY A 200 12.59 4.73 -14.82
N ARG A 201 12.18 5.82 -15.48
CA ARG A 201 11.22 5.75 -16.59
C ARG A 201 11.80 4.87 -17.71
N GLY A 202 11.03 3.87 -18.14
CA GLY A 202 11.44 2.91 -19.18
C GLY A 202 12.31 1.75 -18.70
N GLN A 203 12.76 1.74 -17.44
CA GLN A 203 13.53 0.61 -16.90
C GLN A 203 12.63 -0.48 -16.35
N LYS A 204 13.02 -1.75 -16.58
CA LYS A 204 12.38 -2.90 -15.92
C LYS A 204 12.62 -2.85 -14.41
N ALA A 205 11.58 -3.12 -13.64
CA ALA A 205 11.70 -3.19 -12.19
C ALA A 205 12.41 -4.48 -11.77
N PRO A 206 13.42 -4.44 -10.88
CA PRO A 206 14.09 -5.63 -10.38
C PRO A 206 13.29 -6.34 -9.27
N TYR A 207 12.08 -5.88 -8.98
CA TYR A 207 11.20 -6.38 -7.94
C TYR A 207 9.75 -6.19 -8.35
N ASP A 208 8.83 -6.85 -7.65
CA ASP A 208 7.41 -6.68 -7.91
C ASP A 208 6.86 -5.40 -7.27
N GLN A 209 6.51 -4.42 -8.11
CA GLN A 209 6.01 -3.13 -7.65
C GLN A 209 4.68 -3.26 -6.91
N TYR A 210 3.88 -4.27 -7.27
CA TYR A 210 2.57 -4.49 -6.66
C TYR A 210 2.70 -5.08 -5.26
N ALA A 211 3.52 -6.13 -5.09
CA ALA A 211 3.86 -6.70 -3.80
C ALA A 211 4.47 -5.64 -2.85
N LYS A 212 5.36 -4.77 -3.36
CA LYS A 212 5.91 -3.64 -2.58
C LYS A 212 4.82 -2.71 -2.05
N LYS A 213 3.84 -2.37 -2.89
CA LYS A 213 2.70 -1.53 -2.50
C LYS A 213 1.85 -2.23 -1.44
N ILE A 214 1.57 -3.52 -1.58
CA ILE A 214 0.79 -4.29 -0.61
C ILE A 214 1.52 -4.36 0.74
N CYS A 215 2.83 -4.59 0.75
CA CYS A 215 3.64 -4.59 1.99
C CYS A 215 3.52 -3.27 2.74
N TYR A 216 3.63 -2.14 2.01
CA TYR A 216 3.42 -0.81 2.59
C TYR A 216 2.01 -0.65 3.19
N LEU A 217 0.97 -1.09 2.48
CA LEU A 217 -0.41 -1.02 2.99
C LEU A 217 -0.60 -1.87 4.25
N ILE A 218 -0.02 -3.07 4.30
CA ILE A 218 -0.04 -3.95 5.47
C ILE A 218 0.65 -3.28 6.66
N ALA A 219 1.85 -2.72 6.45
CA ALA A 219 2.56 -2.03 7.53
C ALA A 219 1.81 -0.81 8.05
N MET A 220 1.10 -0.08 7.18
CA MET A 220 0.18 0.98 7.59
C MET A 220 -1.01 0.47 8.41
N GLN A 221 -1.53 -0.73 8.11
CA GLN A 221 -2.58 -1.34 8.93
C GLN A 221 -2.08 -1.75 10.32
N PHE A 222 -0.84 -2.26 10.44
CA PHE A 222 -0.25 -2.55 11.76
C PHE A 222 -0.24 -1.33 12.66
N ILE A 223 0.13 -0.16 12.14
CA ILE A 223 0.13 1.09 12.91
C ILE A 223 -1.29 1.46 13.38
N LYS A 224 -2.31 1.23 12.55
CA LYS A 224 -3.71 1.48 12.90
C LYS A 224 -4.23 0.46 13.92
N ALA A 225 -3.75 -0.78 13.83
CA ALA A 225 -4.11 -1.88 14.70
C ALA A 225 -3.30 -1.87 16.01
N ARG A 226 -3.63 -0.93 16.90
CA ARG A 226 -2.95 -0.77 18.21
C ARG A 226 -2.83 -2.09 18.97
N GLY A 227 -1.66 -2.32 19.56
CA GLY A 227 -1.36 -3.52 20.34
C GLY A 227 -0.98 -4.76 19.52
N CYS A 228 -0.87 -4.67 18.18
CA CYS A 228 -0.24 -5.77 17.42
C CYS A 228 1.29 -5.75 17.60
N PRO A 229 1.98 -6.92 17.62
CA PRO A 229 3.42 -6.99 17.81
C PRO A 229 4.24 -6.18 16.78
N TYR A 230 3.76 -6.12 15.53
CA TYR A 230 4.41 -5.36 14.46
C TYR A 230 4.35 -3.84 14.66
N GLU A 231 3.32 -3.35 15.36
CA GLU A 231 3.23 -1.94 15.75
C GLU A 231 4.29 -1.60 16.80
N GLY A 232 4.47 -2.47 17.80
CA GLY A 232 5.55 -2.34 18.79
C GLY A 232 6.93 -2.35 18.15
N HIS A 233 7.15 -3.26 17.19
CA HIS A 233 8.40 -3.29 16.42
C HIS A 233 8.60 -2.00 15.62
N TYR A 234 7.56 -1.49 14.95
CA TYR A 234 7.61 -0.22 14.23
C TYR A 234 8.02 0.95 15.16
N ARG A 235 7.39 1.06 16.34
CA ARG A 235 7.71 2.10 17.33
C ARG A 235 9.16 2.02 17.79
N SER A 236 9.62 0.81 18.11
CA SER A 236 11.02 0.56 18.49
C SER A 236 12.00 0.97 17.38
N GLN A 237 11.74 0.58 16.13
CA GLN A 237 12.60 0.95 15.00
C GLN A 237 12.58 2.45 14.71
N ARG A 238 11.45 3.12 14.93
CA ARG A 238 11.32 4.57 14.79
C ARG A 238 12.17 5.29 15.83
N ALA A 239 12.03 4.94 17.11
CA ALA A 239 12.82 5.52 18.19
C ALA A 239 14.33 5.27 18.00
N LYS A 240 14.71 4.07 17.55
CA LYS A 240 16.09 3.73 17.19
C LYS A 240 16.62 4.65 16.08
N ALA A 241 15.85 4.85 15.02
CA ALA A 241 16.24 5.71 13.90
C ALA A 241 16.33 7.21 14.30
N GLU A 242 15.43 7.69 15.17
CA GLU A 242 15.49 9.05 15.72
C GLU A 242 16.77 9.29 16.53
N ARG A 243 17.21 8.31 17.32
CA ARG A 243 18.44 8.38 18.12
C ARG A 243 19.71 8.27 17.27
N GLU A 244 19.78 7.30 16.36
CA GLU A 244 21.01 6.98 15.62
C GLU A 244 21.28 7.92 14.44
N ARG A 245 20.25 8.61 13.94
CA ARG A 245 20.34 9.44 12.73
C ARG A 245 19.82 10.85 12.97
N PRO A 246 20.50 11.64 13.82
CA PRO A 246 20.12 13.02 14.07
C PRO A 246 20.09 13.81 12.75
N GLY A 247 18.96 14.45 12.47
CA GLY A 247 18.76 15.27 11.27
C GLY A 247 18.12 14.56 10.08
N TRP A 248 17.80 13.27 10.16
CA TRP A 248 16.85 12.68 9.20
C TRP A 248 15.48 13.33 9.34
N SER A 249 14.77 13.52 8.22
CA SER A 249 13.40 14.00 8.25
C SER A 249 12.47 12.98 8.89
N ALA A 250 11.39 13.45 9.53
CA ALA A 250 10.37 12.58 10.13
C ALA A 250 9.82 11.55 9.11
N GLY A 251 9.64 11.95 7.86
CA GLY A 251 9.22 11.05 6.78
C GLY A 251 10.24 9.95 6.47
N ARG A 252 11.54 10.27 6.43
CA ARG A 252 12.60 9.27 6.20
C ARG A 252 12.68 8.27 7.36
N ILE A 253 12.57 8.76 8.59
CA ILE A 253 12.54 7.94 9.80
C ILE A 253 11.33 7.00 9.75
N HIS A 254 10.13 7.53 9.48
CA HIS A 254 8.90 6.76 9.34
C HIS A 254 9.01 5.64 8.30
N LEU A 255 9.45 5.97 7.07
CA LEU A 255 9.61 5.00 5.99
C LEU A 255 10.68 3.94 6.30
N THR A 256 11.73 4.31 7.04
CA THR A 256 12.76 3.35 7.46
C THR A 256 12.22 2.38 8.49
N ALA A 257 11.45 2.87 9.46
CA ALA A 257 10.79 2.03 10.45
C ALA A 257 9.77 1.08 9.80
N LEU A 258 8.91 1.58 8.90
CA LEU A 258 7.99 0.76 8.11
C LEU A 258 8.72 -0.35 7.36
N ARG A 259 9.77 -0.01 6.61
CA ARG A 259 10.57 -0.98 5.83
C ARG A 259 11.12 -2.10 6.71
N LYS A 260 11.57 -1.80 7.94
CA LYS A 260 12.07 -2.82 8.88
C LYS A 260 10.94 -3.71 9.39
N THR A 261 9.79 -3.13 9.72
CA THR A 261 8.58 -3.88 10.10
C THR A 261 8.07 -4.79 8.98
N GLU A 262 8.04 -4.30 7.74
CA GLU A 262 7.67 -5.08 6.56
C GLU A 262 8.59 -6.28 6.38
N LYS A 263 9.91 -6.10 6.54
CA LYS A 263 10.87 -7.20 6.48
C LYS A 263 10.61 -8.25 7.55
N LEU A 264 10.42 -7.83 8.80
CA LEU A 264 10.13 -8.75 9.90
C LEU A 264 8.86 -9.57 9.62
N PHE A 265 7.80 -8.90 9.17
CA PHE A 265 6.55 -9.56 8.79
C PHE A 265 6.76 -10.58 7.67
N LEU A 266 7.48 -10.21 6.61
CA LEU A 266 7.76 -11.12 5.50
C LEU A 266 8.65 -12.29 5.93
N SER A 267 9.58 -12.10 6.87
CA SER A 267 10.36 -13.20 7.45
C SER A 267 9.47 -14.21 8.17
N HIS A 268 8.53 -13.74 9.00
CA HIS A 268 7.59 -14.61 9.69
C HIS A 268 6.64 -15.32 8.72
N LEU A 269 6.12 -14.59 7.73
CA LEU A 269 5.28 -15.18 6.69
C LEU A 269 6.02 -16.27 5.91
N TRP A 270 7.27 -15.98 5.52
CA TRP A 270 8.11 -16.94 4.82
C TRP A 270 8.36 -18.20 5.66
N LEU A 271 8.70 -18.03 6.94
CA LEU A 271 8.95 -19.13 7.87
C LEU A 271 7.73 -20.04 8.00
N VAL A 272 6.58 -19.45 8.39
CA VAL A 272 5.35 -20.21 8.62
C VAL A 272 4.86 -20.88 7.34
N TRP A 273 4.99 -20.21 6.19
CA TRP A 273 4.57 -20.80 4.93
C TRP A 273 5.47 -21.97 4.53
N ARG A 274 6.80 -21.86 4.69
CA ARG A 274 7.69 -23.01 4.42
C ARG A 274 7.45 -24.17 5.36
N GLU A 275 7.27 -23.91 6.64
CA GLU A 275 6.92 -24.95 7.64
C GLU A 275 5.60 -25.65 7.26
N ALA A 276 4.58 -24.89 6.88
CA ALA A 276 3.28 -25.44 6.48
C ALA A 276 3.34 -26.31 5.21
N GLU A 277 4.34 -26.09 4.35
CA GLU A 277 4.56 -26.90 3.13
C GLU A 277 5.68 -27.95 3.29
N GLY A 278 6.26 -28.09 4.48
CA GLY A 278 7.36 -29.04 4.73
C GLY A 278 8.65 -28.70 3.98
N LEU A 279 8.85 -27.43 3.62
CA LEU A 279 10.01 -26.97 2.88
C LEU A 279 11.19 -26.66 3.82
N PRO A 280 12.45 -26.78 3.37
CA PRO A 280 13.61 -26.49 4.22
C PRO A 280 13.63 -25.03 4.66
N VAL A 281 13.98 -24.81 5.92
CA VAL A 281 14.10 -23.49 6.54
C VAL A 281 15.58 -23.17 6.76
N THR A 282 16.00 -21.99 6.32
CA THR A 282 17.34 -21.47 6.56
C THR A 282 17.38 -20.80 7.93
N VAL A 283 18.41 -21.12 8.71
CA VAL A 283 18.62 -20.55 10.05
C VAL A 283 18.80 -19.03 9.92
N PRO A 284 18.17 -18.20 10.78
CA PRO A 284 18.32 -16.76 10.73
C PRO A 284 19.79 -16.34 10.87
N TYR A 285 20.22 -15.37 10.04
CA TYR A 285 21.59 -14.84 9.97
C TYR A 285 22.19 -14.37 11.32
N ALA A 286 21.37 -14.17 12.36
CA ALA A 286 21.84 -13.79 13.69
C ALA A 286 22.50 -14.94 14.47
N GLN A 287 22.42 -16.18 13.97
CA GLN A 287 22.97 -17.39 14.58
C GLN A 287 24.04 -18.08 13.70
N ALA A 288 24.49 -17.42 12.63
CA ALA A 288 25.52 -17.91 11.71
C ALA A 288 26.80 -17.07 11.78
#